data_AF-A0A2R6CI03-F1
#
_entry.id   AF-A0A2R6CI03-F1
#
_cell.length_a   1.000
_cell.length_b   1.000
_cell.length_c   1.000
_cell.angle_alpha   90.00
_cell.angle_beta   90.00
_cell.angle_gamma   90.00
#
_symmetry.space_group_name_H-M   'P 1'
#
loop_
_entity.id
_entity.type
_entity.pdbx_description
1 polymer ?
#
loop_
_entity_poly.entity_id
_entity_poly.type
_entity_poly.pdbx_seq_one_letter_code
_entity_poly.pdbx_strand_id
1 'polypeptide(L)'
;MSTPSEPAADEAADPVAETDPEIEAGASSGPRIDRIVTAPEGDIEIIDQALPEVLLEHVAENGEDAALRWKRYGVWEEFTWTEYYERVKHFALGLETFGFGAEDVLFTIGYNRPHQLWAWLAAQSLGGMAAPNYEDMLSEGIGNQLELLDPRVAYAEDQEMVDKLLQVADRVCSDTTTPRCR
;
A
#
# COMPACT_ATOMS: atom_id res chain seq x y z
N MET A 1 37.53 28.36 34.53
CA MET A 1 36.82 28.90 33.35
C MET A 1 36.26 27.68 32.63
N SER A 2 35.27 27.04 33.24
CA SER A 2 33.82 27.26 33.02
C SER A 2 33.40 26.67 31.68
N THR A 3 33.00 25.40 31.76
CA THR A 3 32.10 24.73 30.81
C THR A 3 30.87 25.61 30.57
N PRO A 4 30.43 25.82 29.32
CA PRO A 4 29.12 26.41 29.08
C PRO A 4 28.05 25.40 29.48
N SER A 5 27.13 25.83 30.32
CA SER A 5 25.88 25.13 30.65
C SER A 5 24.93 25.28 29.46
N GLU A 6 24.46 24.18 28.89
CA GLU A 6 23.25 24.17 28.06
C GLU A 6 22.03 24.47 28.95
N PRO A 7 21.14 25.41 28.58
CA PRO A 7 19.85 25.56 29.22
C PRO A 7 18.82 24.58 28.63
N ALA A 8 17.88 24.18 29.49
CA ALA A 8 16.83 23.20 29.26
C ALA A 8 15.91 23.49 28.07
N ALA A 9 15.34 22.40 27.53
CA ALA A 9 14.33 22.37 26.49
C ALA A 9 13.10 23.22 26.87
N ASP A 10 12.64 24.04 25.92
CA ASP A 10 11.32 24.66 25.94
C ASP A 10 10.42 23.84 25.01
N GLU A 11 9.67 22.92 25.62
CA GLU A 11 8.63 22.11 24.99
C GLU A 11 7.42 23.03 24.77
N ALA A 12 7.31 23.61 23.57
CA ALA A 12 6.17 24.41 23.18
C ALA A 12 4.92 23.52 23.15
N ALA A 13 4.08 23.67 24.18
CA ALA A 13 2.78 23.02 24.30
C ALA A 13 1.84 23.45 23.16
N ASP A 14 1.26 22.46 22.47
CA ASP A 14 0.20 22.64 21.48
C ASP A 14 -1.06 23.24 22.15
N PRO A 15 -1.61 24.37 21.65
CA PRO A 15 -2.76 25.01 22.27
C PRO A 15 -4.04 24.20 22.04
N VAL A 16 -4.64 23.83 23.17
CA VAL A 16 -5.91 23.10 23.34
C VAL A 16 -7.00 23.56 22.36
N ALA A 17 -7.55 22.59 21.62
CA ALA A 17 -8.73 22.75 20.78
C ALA A 17 -9.92 23.24 21.61
N GLU A 18 -10.46 24.41 21.25
CA GLU A 18 -11.72 24.91 21.78
C GLU A 18 -12.86 23.94 21.40
N THR A 19 -13.50 23.36 22.41
CA THR A 19 -14.67 22.49 22.25
C THR A 19 -15.93 23.33 22.08
N ASP A 20 -16.59 23.20 20.92
CA ASP A 20 -17.90 23.80 20.63
C ASP A 20 -18.97 23.31 21.63
N PRO A 21 -19.60 24.19 22.42
CA PRO A 21 -20.56 23.79 23.44
C PRO A 21 -21.98 23.90 22.89
N GLU A 22 -22.50 22.85 22.25
CA GLU A 22 -23.93 22.50 22.18
C GLU A 22 -24.16 21.34 21.20
N ILE A 23 -24.01 20.09 21.67
CA ILE A 23 -24.72 18.94 21.10
C ILE A 23 -25.50 18.30 22.24
N GLU A 24 -26.79 18.67 22.35
CA GLU A 24 -27.73 18.06 23.28
C GLU A 24 -27.93 16.57 22.97
N ALA A 25 -27.94 15.77 24.04
CA ALA A 25 -27.99 14.32 24.02
C ALA A 25 -29.36 13.78 23.54
N GLY A 26 -29.52 13.65 22.22
CA GLY A 26 -30.47 12.70 21.62
C GLY A 26 -29.89 11.29 21.66
N ALA A 27 -30.68 10.30 22.09
CA ALA A 27 -30.28 8.90 22.26
C ALA A 27 -29.45 8.38 21.05
N SER A 28 -28.14 8.27 21.25
CA SER A 28 -27.17 8.03 20.17
C SER A 28 -27.18 6.55 19.78
N SER A 29 -27.87 6.28 18.67
CA SER A 29 -27.71 5.09 17.82
C SER A 29 -26.49 5.27 16.88
N GLY A 30 -25.41 5.85 17.40
CA GLY A 30 -24.16 6.00 16.67
C GLY A 30 -23.31 4.73 16.73
N PRO A 31 -22.35 4.54 15.81
CA PRO A 31 -21.35 3.50 15.95
C PRO A 31 -20.66 3.61 17.32
N ARG A 32 -20.62 2.50 18.06
CA ARG A 32 -19.92 2.40 19.33
C ARG A 32 -18.60 1.69 19.13
N ILE A 33 -17.57 2.18 19.82
CA ILE A 33 -16.30 1.46 19.96
C ILE A 33 -16.49 0.47 21.10
N ASP A 34 -16.77 -0.78 20.75
CA ASP A 34 -16.97 -1.85 21.75
C ASP A 34 -15.66 -2.33 22.38
N ARG A 35 -14.54 -2.13 21.67
CA ARG A 35 -13.20 -2.53 22.12
C ARG A 35 -12.13 -1.66 21.48
N ILE A 36 -11.21 -1.19 22.30
CA ILE A 36 -9.92 -0.65 21.85
C ILE A 36 -8.89 -1.75 22.09
N VAL A 37 -8.19 -2.17 21.03
CA VAL A 37 -7.09 -3.13 21.13
C VAL A 37 -5.79 -2.35 21.04
N THR A 38 -4.95 -2.46 22.07
CA THR A 38 -3.60 -1.92 22.06
C THR A 38 -2.67 -2.92 21.38
N ALA A 39 -1.63 -2.43 20.68
CA ALA A 39 -0.58 -3.29 20.18
C ALA A 39 0.01 -4.14 21.33
N PRO A 40 0.37 -5.41 21.09
CA PRO A 40 0.97 -6.25 22.11
C PRO A 40 2.21 -5.56 22.71
N GLU A 41 2.35 -5.61 24.03
CA GLU A 41 3.59 -5.22 24.71
C GLU A 41 4.61 -6.36 24.56
N GLY A 42 5.84 -6.04 24.15
CA GLY A 42 6.95 -7.00 24.02
C GLY A 42 7.49 -7.14 22.60
N ASP A 43 8.53 -7.96 22.46
CA ASP A 43 9.14 -8.24 21.16
C ASP A 43 8.19 -9.09 20.31
N ILE A 44 7.89 -8.62 19.10
CA ILE A 44 7.13 -9.38 18.10
C ILE A 44 8.08 -10.38 17.45
N GLU A 45 7.69 -11.66 17.42
CA GLU A 45 8.44 -12.67 16.69
C GLU A 45 8.50 -12.31 15.20
N ILE A 46 9.72 -12.14 14.68
CA ILE A 46 9.93 -11.98 13.25
C ILE A 46 9.99 -13.40 12.66
N ILE A 47 8.95 -13.77 11.93
CA ILE A 47 8.89 -15.03 11.21
C ILE A 47 9.78 -14.99 9.97
N ASP A 48 10.44 -16.11 9.67
CA ASP A 48 11.29 -16.27 8.48
C ASP A 48 10.46 -16.79 7.29
N GLN A 49 9.44 -16.01 6.91
CA GLN A 49 8.51 -16.35 5.84
C GLN A 49 8.20 -15.13 4.98
N ALA A 50 8.07 -15.34 3.67
CA ALA A 50 7.63 -14.30 2.76
C ALA A 50 6.10 -14.15 2.83
N LEU A 51 5.57 -12.94 2.56
CA LEU A 51 4.12 -12.70 2.59
C LEU A 51 3.31 -13.64 1.66
N PRO A 52 3.78 -14.02 0.46
CA PRO A 52 3.10 -15.03 -0.36
C PRO A 52 3.01 -16.40 0.32
N GLU A 53 3.99 -16.79 1.14
CA GLU A 53 3.97 -18.07 1.88
C GLU A 53 2.90 -18.01 2.98
N VAL A 54 2.85 -16.91 3.72
CA VAL A 54 1.81 -16.66 4.74
C VAL A 54 0.41 -16.70 4.12
N LEU A 55 0.23 -16.15 2.89
CA LEU A 55 -1.04 -16.26 2.17
C LEU A 55 -1.41 -17.71 1.87
N LEU A 56 -0.47 -18.54 1.40
CA LEU A 56 -0.72 -19.95 1.09
C LEU A 56 -1.14 -20.75 2.33
N GLU A 57 -0.53 -20.46 3.49
CA GLU A 57 -0.91 -21.08 4.77
C GLU A 57 -2.34 -20.71 5.17
N HIS A 58 -2.72 -19.43 5.07
CA HIS A 58 -4.07 -18.99 5.37
C HIS A 58 -5.11 -19.62 4.44
N VAL A 59 -4.78 -19.80 3.16
CA VAL A 59 -5.65 -20.48 2.20
C VAL A 59 -5.83 -21.95 2.57
N ALA A 60 -4.75 -22.62 3.00
CA ALA A 60 -4.79 -24.04 3.36
C ALA A 60 -5.59 -24.30 4.64
N GLU A 61 -5.49 -23.42 5.64
CA GLU A 61 -6.13 -23.59 6.95
C GLU A 61 -7.54 -22.99 6.99
N ASN A 62 -7.72 -21.81 6.39
CA ASN A 62 -8.88 -20.94 6.58
C ASN A 62 -9.46 -20.42 5.24
N GLY A 63 -9.34 -21.20 4.15
CA GLY A 63 -9.65 -20.74 2.79
C GLY A 63 -11.01 -20.04 2.59
N GLU A 64 -12.04 -20.49 3.30
CA GLU A 64 -13.41 -19.94 3.22
C GLU A 64 -13.66 -18.77 4.19
N ASP A 65 -12.73 -18.47 5.10
CA ASP A 65 -12.85 -17.35 6.02
C ASP A 65 -12.54 -16.02 5.32
N ALA A 66 -13.12 -14.95 5.85
CA ALA A 66 -12.93 -13.60 5.35
C ALA A 66 -11.46 -13.13 5.49
N ALA A 67 -10.81 -12.87 4.35
CA ALA A 67 -9.46 -12.31 4.29
C ALA A 67 -9.47 -10.78 4.27
N LEU A 68 -10.40 -10.21 3.49
CA LEU A 68 -10.47 -8.78 3.24
C LEU A 68 -11.92 -8.33 3.10
N ARG A 69 -12.24 -7.16 3.65
CA ARG A 69 -13.51 -6.47 3.40
C ARG A 69 -13.24 -5.12 2.77
N TRP A 70 -14.02 -4.80 1.74
CA TRP A 70 -13.92 -3.53 1.04
C TRP A 70 -15.30 -2.93 0.83
N LYS A 71 -15.46 -1.65 1.17
CA LYS A 71 -16.73 -0.96 0.99
C LYS A 71 -16.77 -0.30 -0.39
N ARG A 72 -17.61 -0.82 -1.28
CA ARG A 72 -17.81 -0.27 -2.63
C ARG A 72 -19.25 0.23 -2.79
N TYR A 73 -19.40 1.49 -3.22
CA TYR A 73 -20.72 2.16 -3.39
C TYR A 73 -21.66 2.04 -2.17
N GLY A 74 -21.08 2.05 -0.97
CA GLY A 74 -21.84 1.92 0.27
C GLY A 74 -22.09 0.48 0.73
N VAL A 75 -21.81 -0.53 -0.10
CA VAL A 75 -21.98 -1.95 0.21
C VAL A 75 -20.64 -2.56 0.61
N TRP A 76 -20.63 -3.36 1.68
CA TRP A 76 -19.46 -4.14 2.07
C TRP A 76 -19.38 -5.39 1.20
N GLU A 77 -18.28 -5.50 0.46
CA GLU A 77 -17.87 -6.71 -0.24
C GLU A 77 -16.81 -7.43 0.62
N GLU A 78 -16.91 -8.75 0.68
CA GLU A 78 -15.99 -9.61 1.41
C GLU A 78 -15.28 -10.53 0.42
N PHE A 79 -14.00 -10.77 0.64
CA PHE A 79 -13.18 -11.71 -0.11
C PHE A 79 -12.66 -12.77 0.83
N THR A 80 -12.87 -14.04 0.50
CA THR A 80 -12.27 -15.15 1.26
C THR A 80 -10.76 -15.27 0.98
N TRP A 81 -10.03 -16.03 1.79
CA TRP A 81 -8.61 -16.31 1.53
C TRP A 81 -8.39 -17.00 0.19
N THR A 82 -9.23 -17.98 -0.16
CA THR A 82 -9.20 -18.64 -1.48
C THR A 82 -9.40 -17.65 -2.62
N GLU A 83 -10.37 -16.74 -2.48
CA GLU A 83 -10.66 -15.70 -3.46
C GLU A 83 -9.55 -14.66 -3.60
N TYR A 84 -8.88 -14.32 -2.50
CA TYR A 84 -7.72 -13.45 -2.47
C TYR A 84 -6.56 -14.10 -3.25
N TYR A 85 -6.27 -15.37 -2.95
CA TYR A 85 -5.23 -16.13 -3.63
C TYR A 85 -5.44 -16.24 -5.14
N GLU A 86 -6.65 -16.58 -5.59
CA GLU A 86 -6.91 -16.68 -7.03
C GLU A 86 -6.72 -15.33 -7.74
N ARG A 87 -6.98 -14.20 -7.08
CA ARG A 87 -6.72 -12.87 -7.65
C ARG A 87 -5.23 -12.55 -7.71
N VAL A 88 -4.47 -12.83 -6.64
CA VAL A 88 -3.00 -12.70 -6.62
C VAL A 88 -2.39 -13.55 -7.74
N LYS A 89 -2.80 -14.80 -7.88
CA LYS A 89 -2.34 -15.73 -8.91
C LYS A 89 -2.62 -15.21 -10.32
N HIS A 90 -3.81 -14.70 -10.61
CA HIS A 90 -4.11 -14.13 -11.92
C HIS A 90 -3.30 -12.87 -12.21
N PHE A 91 -3.08 -11.99 -11.22
CA PHE A 91 -2.17 -10.86 -11.37
C PHE A 91 -0.74 -11.33 -11.67
N ALA A 92 -0.23 -12.32 -10.94
CA ALA A 92 1.13 -12.84 -11.13
C ALA A 92 1.30 -13.43 -12.54
N LEU A 93 0.35 -14.24 -13.01
CA LEU A 93 0.36 -14.77 -14.37
C LEU A 93 0.32 -13.63 -15.41
N GLY A 94 -0.44 -12.56 -15.16
CA GLY A 94 -0.45 -11.38 -16.03
C GLY A 94 0.91 -10.68 -16.08
N LEU A 95 1.54 -10.45 -14.92
CA LEU A 95 2.87 -9.84 -14.82
C LEU A 95 3.93 -10.68 -15.53
N GLU A 96 3.87 -12.00 -15.41
CA GLU A 96 4.77 -12.93 -16.10
C GLU A 96 4.70 -12.75 -17.63
N THR A 97 3.51 -12.46 -18.19
CA THR A 97 3.39 -12.19 -19.64
C THR A 97 4.12 -10.93 -20.11
N PHE A 98 4.37 -9.97 -19.21
CA PHE A 98 5.20 -8.80 -19.46
C PHE A 98 6.70 -9.05 -19.19
N GLY A 99 7.05 -10.30 -18.84
CA GLY A 99 8.40 -10.72 -18.50
C GLY A 99 8.88 -10.16 -17.17
N PHE A 100 7.96 -9.89 -16.24
CA PHE A 100 8.24 -9.52 -14.87
C PHE A 100 8.76 -10.72 -14.07
N GLY A 101 9.78 -10.53 -13.24
CA GLY A 101 10.31 -11.59 -12.40
C GLY A 101 11.16 -11.09 -11.23
N ALA A 102 12.12 -11.90 -10.83
CA ALA A 102 13.05 -11.56 -9.75
C ALA A 102 13.78 -10.24 -10.04
N GLU A 103 13.97 -9.43 -9.00
CA GLU A 103 14.64 -8.12 -9.05
C GLU A 103 13.87 -7.02 -9.82
N ASP A 104 12.77 -7.33 -10.51
CA ASP A 104 11.94 -6.32 -11.15
C ASP A 104 11.08 -5.57 -10.11
N VAL A 105 10.84 -4.28 -10.37
CA VAL A 105 9.96 -3.42 -9.55
C VAL A 105 8.63 -3.20 -10.26
N LEU A 106 7.54 -3.46 -9.55
CA LEU A 106 6.18 -3.10 -9.93
C LEU A 106 5.82 -1.77 -9.26
N PHE A 107 5.79 -0.70 -10.04
CA PHE A 107 5.25 0.58 -9.58
C PHE A 107 3.73 0.50 -9.55
N THR A 108 3.09 0.90 -8.45
CA THR A 108 1.62 1.00 -8.39
C THR A 108 1.17 2.39 -7.95
N ILE A 109 0.07 2.88 -8.51
CA ILE A 109 -0.55 4.14 -8.12
C ILE A 109 -2.08 4.04 -8.15
N GLY A 110 -2.71 4.55 -7.10
CA GLY A 110 -4.18 4.56 -6.98
C GLY A 110 -4.67 4.61 -5.54
N TYR A 111 -5.94 4.29 -5.37
CA TYR A 111 -6.63 4.38 -4.09
C TYR A 111 -6.35 3.17 -3.19
N ASN A 112 -6.76 3.25 -1.93
CA ASN A 112 -6.79 2.11 -1.02
C ASN A 112 -7.89 1.11 -1.44
N ARG A 113 -7.59 0.29 -2.44
CA ARG A 113 -8.48 -0.74 -2.99
C ARG A 113 -7.80 -2.12 -3.01
N PRO A 114 -8.60 -3.20 -2.91
CA PRO A 114 -8.09 -4.57 -2.90
C PRO A 114 -7.13 -4.93 -4.03
N HIS A 115 -7.39 -4.41 -5.24
CA HIS A 115 -6.62 -4.69 -6.45
C HIS A 115 -5.13 -4.38 -6.30
N GLN A 116 -4.78 -3.31 -5.56
CA GLN A 116 -3.39 -2.96 -5.30
C GLN A 116 -2.70 -4.01 -4.43
N LEU A 117 -3.37 -4.46 -3.37
CA LEU A 117 -2.84 -5.48 -2.47
C LEU A 117 -2.57 -6.79 -3.23
N TRP A 118 -3.48 -7.18 -4.12
CA TRP A 118 -3.32 -8.36 -4.96
C TRP A 118 -2.13 -8.22 -5.92
N ALA A 119 -1.96 -7.04 -6.52
CA ALA A 119 -0.83 -6.75 -7.40
C ALA A 119 0.52 -6.77 -6.66
N TRP A 120 0.58 -6.27 -5.42
CA TRP A 120 1.81 -6.28 -4.62
C TRP A 120 2.25 -7.69 -4.23
N LEU A 121 1.30 -8.52 -3.77
CA LEU A 121 1.58 -9.92 -3.46
C LEU A 121 1.91 -10.72 -4.72
N ALA A 122 1.31 -10.38 -5.86
CA ALA A 122 1.66 -10.98 -7.14
C ALA A 122 3.11 -10.70 -7.55
N ALA A 123 3.56 -9.44 -7.43
CA ALA A 123 4.94 -9.07 -7.70
C ALA A 123 5.92 -9.83 -6.79
N GLN A 124 5.63 -9.90 -5.49
CA GLN A 124 6.44 -10.64 -4.52
C GLN A 124 6.44 -12.15 -4.79
N SER A 125 5.33 -12.72 -5.25
CA SER A 125 5.22 -14.14 -5.62
C SER A 125 6.14 -14.52 -6.79
N LEU A 126 6.52 -13.55 -7.62
CA LEU A 126 7.48 -13.73 -8.73
C LEU A 126 8.93 -13.38 -8.33
N GLY A 127 9.18 -13.08 -7.05
CA GLY A 127 10.49 -12.64 -6.55
C GLY A 127 10.81 -11.17 -6.82
N GLY A 128 9.86 -10.40 -7.35
CA GLY A 128 9.99 -8.97 -7.58
C GLY A 128 9.57 -8.14 -6.37
N MET A 129 9.61 -6.82 -6.54
CA MET A 129 9.28 -5.83 -5.51
C MET A 129 8.05 -5.02 -5.92
N ALA A 130 7.27 -4.56 -4.95
CA ALA A 130 6.16 -3.63 -5.16
C ALA A 130 6.53 -2.25 -4.61
N ALA A 131 6.27 -1.20 -5.38
CA ALA A 131 6.48 0.20 -5.01
C ALA A 131 5.13 0.94 -5.02
N PRO A 132 4.41 0.95 -3.88
CA PRO A 132 3.07 1.52 -3.79
C PRO A 132 3.06 3.04 -3.65
N ASN A 133 2.15 3.70 -4.36
CA ASN A 133 1.97 5.14 -4.33
C ASN A 133 0.48 5.52 -4.25
N TYR A 134 0.21 6.63 -3.56
CA TYR A 134 -1.14 7.17 -3.40
C TYR A 134 -1.61 7.93 -4.64
N GLU A 135 -2.94 8.00 -4.81
CA GLU A 135 -3.59 8.66 -5.94
C GLU A 135 -3.21 10.13 -6.12
N ASP A 136 -2.91 10.81 -5.02
CA ASP A 136 -2.69 12.25 -4.95
C ASP A 136 -1.25 12.63 -5.30
N MET A 137 -0.40 11.64 -5.59
CA MET A 137 0.98 11.89 -6.01
C MET A 137 1.01 12.75 -7.29
N LEU A 138 1.78 13.84 -7.21
CA LEU A 138 1.98 14.77 -8.32
C LEU A 138 2.85 14.14 -9.40
N SER A 139 2.62 14.49 -10.67
CA SER A 139 3.37 13.97 -11.82
C SER A 139 4.88 14.11 -11.66
N GLU A 140 5.37 15.21 -11.10
CA GLU A 140 6.81 15.40 -10.82
C GLU A 140 7.35 14.37 -9.82
N GLY A 141 6.62 14.10 -8.74
CA GLY A 141 6.97 13.07 -7.76
C GLY A 141 6.96 11.67 -8.37
N ILE A 142 5.97 11.38 -9.24
CA ILE A 142 5.93 10.13 -10.01
C ILE A 142 7.19 10.02 -10.87
N GLY A 143 7.54 11.06 -11.62
CA GLY A 143 8.75 11.07 -12.46
C GLY A 143 10.02 10.76 -11.67
N ASN A 144 10.20 11.40 -10.51
CA ASN A 144 11.35 11.14 -9.64
C ASN A 144 11.39 9.70 -9.11
N GLN A 145 10.24 9.11 -8.79
CA GLN A 145 10.14 7.70 -8.38
C GLN A 145 10.48 6.76 -9.53
N LEU A 146 9.97 7.02 -10.73
CA LEU A 146 10.26 6.16 -11.87
C LEU A 146 11.74 6.19 -12.24
N GLU A 147 12.39 7.35 -12.19
CA GLU A 147 13.85 7.48 -12.40
C GLU A 147 14.66 6.74 -11.33
N LEU A 148 14.21 6.76 -10.07
CA LEU A 148 14.88 6.10 -8.96
C LEU A 148 14.73 4.58 -9.00
N LEU A 149 13.53 4.10 -9.34
CA LEU A 149 13.15 2.70 -9.19
C LEU A 149 13.30 1.87 -10.47
N ASP A 150 13.39 2.52 -11.65
CA ASP A 150 13.42 1.86 -12.97
C ASP A 150 12.42 0.69 -13.09
N PRO A 151 11.12 0.92 -12.84
CA PRO A 151 10.16 -0.16 -12.72
C PRO A 151 9.92 -0.85 -14.07
N ARG A 152 9.85 -2.18 -14.04
CA ARG A 152 9.55 -2.99 -15.23
C ARG A 152 8.11 -2.84 -15.71
N VAL A 153 7.20 -2.70 -14.75
CA VAL A 153 5.76 -2.54 -15.00
C VAL A 153 5.21 -1.45 -14.08
N ALA A 154 4.29 -0.64 -14.61
CA ALA A 154 3.48 0.27 -13.81
C ALA A 154 2.00 -0.15 -13.85
N TYR A 155 1.39 -0.31 -12.68
CA TYR A 155 -0.04 -0.50 -12.51
C TYR A 155 -0.69 0.83 -12.08
N ALA A 156 -1.67 1.29 -12.84
CA ALA A 156 -2.44 2.48 -12.55
C ALA A 156 -3.92 2.11 -12.46
N GLU A 157 -4.58 2.56 -11.39
CA GLU A 157 -5.92 2.08 -11.07
C GLU A 157 -7.02 2.63 -12.00
N ASP A 158 -6.89 3.89 -12.42
CA ASP A 158 -7.84 4.52 -13.33
C ASP A 158 -7.17 5.45 -14.36
N GLN A 159 -7.99 6.09 -15.19
CA GLN A 159 -7.53 6.95 -16.29
C GLN A 159 -6.68 8.14 -15.80
N GLU A 160 -7.02 8.76 -14.67
CA GLU A 160 -6.29 9.92 -14.17
C GLU A 160 -4.83 9.54 -13.83
N MET A 161 -4.63 8.39 -13.18
CA MET A 161 -3.30 7.90 -12.84
C MET A 161 -2.52 7.45 -14.08
N VAL A 162 -3.20 6.87 -15.07
CA VAL A 162 -2.57 6.59 -16.38
C VAL A 162 -2.09 7.89 -17.03
N ASP A 163 -2.93 8.93 -17.05
CA ASP A 163 -2.59 10.23 -17.63
C ASP A 163 -1.41 10.89 -16.89
N LYS A 164 -1.35 10.77 -15.56
CA LYS A 164 -0.22 11.23 -14.74
C LYS A 164 1.08 10.50 -15.08
N LEU A 165 1.04 9.18 -15.23
CA LEU A 165 2.21 8.38 -15.63
C LEU A 165 2.70 8.76 -17.03
N LEU A 166 1.79 8.88 -17.99
CA LEU A 166 2.13 9.21 -19.37
C LEU A 166 2.79 10.59 -19.51
N GLN A 167 2.49 11.54 -18.63
CA GLN A 167 3.16 12.85 -18.61
C GLN A 167 4.65 12.78 -18.28
N VAL A 168 5.11 11.70 -17.63
CA VAL A 168 6.49 11.55 -17.15
C VAL A 168 7.16 10.26 -17.60
N ALA A 169 6.49 9.44 -18.41
CA ALA A 169 7.00 8.17 -18.92
C ALA A 169 8.31 8.32 -19.70
N ASP A 170 8.48 9.42 -20.44
CA ASP A 170 9.69 9.70 -21.22
C ASP A 170 10.96 9.87 -20.35
N ARG A 171 10.82 10.06 -19.03
CA ARG A 171 11.95 10.21 -18.11
C ARG A 171 12.69 8.91 -17.83
N VAL A 172 12.00 7.78 -17.94
CA VAL A 172 12.55 6.42 -17.67
C VAL A 172 13.20 5.82 -18.93
N CYS A 173 12.93 6.39 -20.10
CA CYS A 173 13.41 5.92 -21.40
C CYS A 173 14.41 6.91 -22.01
N SER A 174 15.62 7.00 -21.45
CA SER A 174 16.72 7.77 -22.06
C SER A 174 17.78 6.92 -22.75
N ASP A 175 17.89 5.62 -22.43
CA ASP A 175 18.90 4.74 -23.02
C ASP A 175 18.26 3.68 -23.93
N THR A 176 18.30 3.94 -25.24
CA THR A 176 17.86 3.01 -26.29
C THR A 176 18.74 1.75 -26.42
N THR A 177 19.81 1.65 -25.63
CA THR A 177 20.70 0.48 -25.57
C THR A 177 20.16 -0.60 -24.63
N THR A 178 19.27 -0.25 -23.70
CA THR A 178 18.67 -1.21 -22.76
C THR A 178 17.47 -1.89 -23.43
N PRO A 179 17.43 -3.23 -23.53
CA PRO A 179 16.33 -3.95 -24.17
C PRO A 179 14.97 -3.79 -23.45
N ARG A 180 14.95 -3.17 -22.26
CA ARG A 180 13.75 -2.91 -21.44
C ARG A 180 12.89 -1.74 -21.96
N CYS A 181 13.40 -0.90 -22.85
CA CYS A 181 12.70 0.30 -23.37
C CYS A 181 12.00 0.09 -24.74
N ARG A 182 11.76 -1.16 -25.17
CA ARG A 182 11.15 -1.50 -26.47
C ARG A 182 9.76 -2.08 -26.37
#